data_AF-A0A7C6FH29-F1
#
_entry.id   AF-A0A7C6FH29-F1
#
_cell.length_a   1.000
_cell.length_b   1.000
_cell.length_c   1.000
_cell.angle_alpha   90.00
_cell.angle_beta   90.00
_cell.angle_gamma   90.00
#
_symmetry.space_group_name_H-M   'P 1'
#
loop_
_entity.id
_entity.type
_entity.pdbx_description
1 polymer ?
#
loop_
_entity_poly.entity_id
_entity_poly.type
_entity_poly.pdbx_seq_one_letter_code
_entity_poly.pdbx_strand_id
1 'polypeptide(L)'
;HTNAFDEAIALPTETSARIARNTQLILQNETGVTNVVDPLAGSYYVEKLTGDLIDEAWALIEEVDAMGGMTKAVASGMPKLRIEEAAARRQAAVDRGDEVIVGVNKFRLDEEEPIEIRDVDNVSVRTAQIARLKAIRASRDEVACDASLAALEAAARSGEGNLLRLAVEAARARATVGEISMAMEKVFGRHRAEVKTLAGVYGAAYAGDEGFAAIQKSVEDFAEEEGRRPRMLVVKMGQDGHDRGAKVIATAFADIGFDVDVGPLFQTPEEAAQDAVDNDVHVVGISSQAAGHKTLAPKLIEALKAQGAEDILVICGGVIPQQDYDFLKKAGVKAIFGPGTNIPDAAQDILRLIREARG
;
A
#
# COMPACT_ATOMS: atom_id res chain seq x y z
N HIS A 1 1.60 -5.45 -21.04
CA HIS A 1 0.38 -5.31 -20.20
C HIS A 1 -0.07 -3.87 -20.33
N THR A 2 -1.37 -3.64 -20.49
CA THR A 2 -1.98 -2.30 -20.53
C THR A 2 -3.04 -2.28 -19.44
N ASN A 3 -2.97 -1.28 -18.57
CA ASN A 3 -3.90 -1.15 -17.46
C ASN A 3 -5.28 -0.73 -17.97
N ALA A 4 -6.32 -1.02 -17.20
CA ALA A 4 -7.66 -0.50 -17.43
C ALA A 4 -7.80 0.90 -16.82
N PHE A 5 -8.67 1.74 -17.37
CA PHE A 5 -8.80 3.13 -16.94
C PHE A 5 -9.37 3.27 -15.51
N ASP A 6 -10.00 2.22 -14.98
CA ASP A 6 -10.63 2.14 -13.65
C ASP A 6 -9.69 1.59 -12.56
N GLU A 7 -8.41 1.35 -12.87
CA GLU A 7 -7.42 0.73 -11.97
C GLU A 7 -7.22 1.48 -10.64
N ALA A 8 -7.34 2.81 -10.65
CA ALA A 8 -7.20 3.63 -9.45
C ALA A 8 -8.41 3.53 -8.49
N ILE A 9 -9.46 2.80 -8.87
CA ILE A 9 -10.73 2.71 -8.13
C ILE A 9 -11.07 1.24 -7.82
N ALA A 10 -10.97 0.35 -8.81
CA ALA A 10 -11.40 -1.04 -8.66
C ALA A 10 -10.70 -1.99 -9.65
N LEU A 11 -11.07 -3.28 -9.58
CA LEU A 11 -10.66 -4.25 -10.59
C LEU A 11 -11.37 -3.97 -11.92
N PRO A 12 -10.74 -4.32 -13.07
CA PRO A 12 -11.32 -4.03 -14.37
C PRO A 12 -12.72 -4.63 -14.59
N THR A 13 -13.62 -3.81 -15.12
CA THR A 13 -14.89 -4.23 -15.73
C THR A 13 -14.64 -4.86 -17.12
N GLU A 14 -15.67 -5.48 -17.71
CA GLU A 14 -15.56 -5.99 -19.09
C GLU A 14 -15.26 -4.87 -20.09
N THR A 15 -15.88 -3.70 -19.90
CA THR A 15 -15.71 -2.52 -20.75
C THR A 15 -14.29 -1.97 -20.65
N SER A 16 -13.80 -1.73 -19.43
CA SER A 16 -12.46 -1.17 -19.22
C SER A 16 -11.35 -2.13 -19.64
N ALA A 17 -11.51 -3.44 -19.35
CA ALA A 17 -10.58 -4.47 -19.83
C ALA A 17 -10.57 -4.60 -21.36
N ARG A 18 -11.73 -4.45 -22.00
CA ARG A 18 -11.82 -4.43 -23.47
C ARG A 18 -11.05 -3.26 -24.05
N ILE A 19 -11.20 -2.07 -23.49
CA ILE A 19 -10.45 -0.88 -23.92
C ILE A 19 -8.95 -1.13 -23.74
N ALA A 20 -8.51 -1.57 -22.55
CA ALA A 20 -7.12 -1.87 -22.26
C ALA A 20 -6.49 -2.84 -23.26
N ARG A 21 -7.17 -3.97 -23.55
CA ARG A 21 -6.73 -4.93 -24.56
C ARG A 21 -6.70 -4.32 -25.95
N ASN A 22 -7.76 -3.60 -26.33
CA ASN A 22 -7.89 -3.03 -27.67
C ASN A 22 -6.83 -1.96 -27.94
N THR A 23 -6.33 -1.24 -26.93
CA THR A 23 -5.17 -0.36 -27.08
C THR A 23 -3.98 -1.11 -27.70
N GLN A 24 -3.65 -2.31 -27.22
CA GLN A 24 -2.58 -3.11 -27.81
C GLN A 24 -2.93 -3.63 -29.22
N LEU A 25 -4.20 -4.01 -29.45
CA LEU A 25 -4.64 -4.46 -30.78
C LEU A 25 -4.56 -3.34 -31.83
N ILE A 26 -4.93 -2.12 -31.48
CA ILE A 26 -4.82 -0.95 -32.36
C ILE A 26 -3.36 -0.67 -32.68
N LEU A 27 -2.48 -0.66 -31.67
CA LEU A 27 -1.03 -0.51 -31.89
C LEU A 27 -0.50 -1.56 -32.88
N GLN A 28 -0.90 -2.82 -32.72
CA GLN A 28 -0.43 -3.92 -33.57
C GLN A 28 -0.98 -3.89 -35.00
N ASN A 29 -2.26 -3.56 -35.18
CA ASN A 29 -2.97 -3.81 -36.43
C ASN A 29 -3.27 -2.55 -37.24
N GLU A 30 -3.22 -1.36 -36.64
CA GLU A 30 -3.66 -0.11 -37.29
C GLU A 30 -2.55 0.94 -37.41
N THR A 31 -1.64 1.02 -36.43
CA THR A 31 -0.65 2.11 -36.40
C THR A 31 0.56 1.91 -37.32
N GLY A 32 0.85 0.67 -37.72
CA GLY A 32 2.05 0.31 -38.48
C GLY A 32 3.37 0.40 -37.69
N VAL A 33 3.33 0.64 -36.37
CA VAL A 33 4.53 0.77 -35.52
C VAL A 33 5.40 -0.50 -35.52
N THR A 34 4.82 -1.65 -35.83
CA THR A 34 5.49 -2.95 -35.90
C THR A 34 6.22 -3.20 -37.24
N ASN A 35 6.09 -2.31 -38.22
CA ASN A 35 6.66 -2.51 -39.56
C ASN A 35 8.19 -2.30 -39.62
N VAL A 36 8.77 -1.60 -38.64
CA VAL A 36 10.20 -1.27 -38.59
C VAL A 36 10.76 -1.65 -37.22
N VAL A 37 11.90 -2.34 -37.21
CA VAL A 37 12.62 -2.66 -35.97
C VAL A 37 13.29 -1.41 -35.44
N ASP A 38 13.06 -1.10 -34.16
CA ASP A 38 13.61 0.06 -33.46
C ASP A 38 13.48 1.39 -34.25
N PRO A 39 12.25 1.88 -34.47
CA PRO A 39 12.01 3.04 -35.33
C PRO A 39 12.62 4.35 -34.81
N LEU A 40 13.15 4.38 -33.57
CA LEU A 40 13.80 5.54 -32.97
C LEU A 40 15.33 5.50 -33.10
N ALA A 41 15.92 4.41 -33.61
CA ALA A 41 17.36 4.28 -33.81
C ALA A 41 17.93 5.44 -34.64
N GLY A 42 19.00 6.07 -34.13
CA GLY A 42 19.64 7.23 -34.74
C GLY A 42 19.00 8.58 -34.40
N SER A 43 17.92 8.63 -33.63
CA SER A 43 17.40 9.89 -33.09
C SER A 43 18.39 10.48 -32.08
N TYR A 44 19.01 11.61 -32.39
CA TYR A 44 20.03 12.24 -31.53
C TYR A 44 19.58 12.42 -30.08
N TYR A 45 18.31 12.76 -29.85
CA TYR A 45 17.76 12.92 -28.51
C TYR A 45 17.60 11.58 -27.78
N VAL A 46 17.01 10.59 -28.45
CA VAL A 46 16.76 9.27 -27.83
C VAL A 46 18.08 8.55 -27.58
N GLU A 47 19.02 8.61 -28.51
CA GLU A 47 20.35 8.01 -28.33
C GLU A 47 21.11 8.63 -27.16
N LYS A 48 21.06 9.96 -27.02
CA LYS A 48 21.64 10.66 -25.87
C LYS A 48 20.98 10.24 -24.55
N LEU A 49 19.66 10.21 -24.51
CA LEU A 49 18.93 9.78 -23.31
C LEU A 49 19.21 8.31 -22.95
N THR A 50 19.33 7.44 -23.95
CA THR A 50 19.71 6.04 -23.75
C THR A 50 21.11 5.96 -23.14
N GLY A 51 22.07 6.74 -23.66
CA GLY A 51 23.42 6.83 -23.10
C GLY A 51 23.42 7.28 -21.63
N ASP A 52 22.76 8.40 -21.32
CA ASP A 52 22.67 8.89 -19.95
C ASP A 52 22.04 7.87 -18.99
N LEU A 53 20.97 7.18 -19.43
CA LEU A 53 20.29 6.18 -18.61
C LEU A 53 21.20 4.98 -18.33
N ILE A 54 22.01 4.56 -19.32
CA ILE A 54 23.01 3.50 -19.15
C ILE A 54 24.03 3.92 -18.12
N ASP A 55 24.60 5.12 -18.23
CA ASP A 55 25.65 5.60 -17.33
C ASP A 55 25.14 5.67 -15.87
N GLU A 56 23.96 6.27 -15.66
CA GLU A 56 23.36 6.40 -14.32
C GLU A 56 22.94 5.03 -13.74
N ALA A 57 22.34 4.14 -14.54
CA ALA A 57 21.98 2.81 -14.09
C ALA A 57 23.22 1.95 -13.77
N TRP A 58 24.29 2.09 -14.56
CA TRP A 58 25.52 1.36 -14.35
C TRP A 58 26.22 1.77 -13.05
N ALA A 59 26.26 3.07 -12.75
CA ALA A 59 26.78 3.57 -11.47
C ALA A 59 26.05 2.97 -10.27
N LEU A 60 24.71 2.83 -10.34
CA LEU A 60 23.92 2.18 -9.31
C LEU A 60 24.21 0.68 -9.19
N ILE A 61 24.45 -0.01 -10.31
CA ILE A 61 24.83 -1.43 -10.32
C ILE A 61 26.19 -1.61 -9.64
N GLU A 62 27.19 -0.78 -9.98
CA GLU A 62 28.52 -0.82 -9.37
C GLU A 62 28.48 -0.55 -7.86
N GLU A 63 27.64 0.38 -7.41
CA GLU A 63 27.40 0.62 -5.99
C GLU A 63 26.84 -0.63 -5.29
N VAL A 64 25.82 -1.27 -5.87
CA VAL A 64 25.21 -2.49 -5.33
C VAL A 64 26.20 -3.66 -5.31
N ASP A 65 27.03 -3.80 -6.34
CA ASP A 65 28.06 -4.84 -6.41
C ASP A 65 29.15 -4.60 -5.36
N ALA A 66 29.56 -3.35 -5.13
CA ALA A 66 30.50 -2.99 -4.07
C ALA A 66 29.95 -3.28 -2.66
N MET A 67 28.62 -3.22 -2.47
CA MET A 67 27.94 -3.66 -1.24
C MET A 67 27.86 -5.19 -1.09
N GLY A 68 28.29 -5.95 -2.10
CA GLY A 68 28.24 -7.41 -2.14
C GLY A 68 26.92 -7.97 -2.69
N GLY A 69 26.28 -7.22 -3.59
CA GLY A 69 25.12 -7.64 -4.37
C GLY A 69 23.77 -7.26 -3.77
N MET A 70 22.71 -7.37 -4.58
CA MET A 70 21.38 -6.86 -4.27
C MET A 70 20.76 -7.48 -3.02
N THR A 71 21.06 -8.74 -2.69
CA THR A 71 20.56 -9.37 -1.44
C THR A 71 21.03 -8.62 -0.20
N LYS A 72 22.31 -8.20 -0.16
CA LYS A 72 22.85 -7.41 0.96
C LYS A 72 22.31 -5.99 0.96
N ALA A 73 22.15 -5.39 -0.22
CA ALA A 73 21.55 -4.06 -0.36
C ALA A 73 20.09 -4.03 0.12
N VAL A 74 19.28 -5.02 -0.23
CA VAL A 74 17.89 -5.14 0.26
C VAL A 74 17.87 -5.34 1.77
N ALA A 75 18.75 -6.18 2.32
CA ALA A 75 18.84 -6.39 3.77
C ALA A 75 19.25 -5.13 4.54
N SER A 76 20.05 -4.23 3.94
CA SER A 76 20.39 -2.94 4.57
C SER A 76 19.22 -1.95 4.55
N GLY A 77 18.27 -2.13 3.63
CA GLY A 77 17.13 -1.25 3.40
C GLY A 77 17.40 -0.09 2.44
N MET A 78 18.63 0.04 1.92
CA MET A 78 19.02 1.15 1.04
C MET A 78 18.11 1.31 -0.19
N PRO A 79 17.79 0.25 -0.98
CA PRO A 79 16.95 0.39 -2.17
C PRO A 79 15.55 0.91 -1.83
N LYS A 80 14.96 0.40 -0.73
CA LYS A 80 13.63 0.83 -0.29
C LYS A 80 13.61 2.30 0.10
N LEU A 81 14.60 2.76 0.88
CA LEU A 81 14.71 4.15 1.28
C LEU A 81 14.85 5.11 0.08
N ARG A 82 15.67 4.77 -0.92
CA ARG A 82 15.80 5.62 -2.13
C ARG A 82 14.52 5.70 -2.94
N ILE A 83 13.76 4.60 -3.02
CA ILE A 83 12.45 4.58 -3.70
C ILE A 83 11.44 5.44 -2.93
N GLU A 84 11.42 5.33 -1.60
CA GLU A 84 10.56 6.16 -0.75
C GLU A 84 10.91 7.66 -0.84
N GLU A 85 12.20 8.00 -0.93
CA GLU A 85 12.67 9.38 -1.11
C GLU A 85 12.20 9.96 -2.46
N ALA A 86 12.35 9.19 -3.55
CA ALA A 86 11.84 9.57 -4.86
C ALA A 86 10.31 9.73 -4.84
N ALA A 87 9.58 8.87 -4.12
CA ALA A 87 8.15 8.96 -3.98
C ALA A 87 7.70 10.22 -3.21
N ALA A 88 8.42 10.60 -2.13
CA ALA A 88 8.14 11.81 -1.36
C ALA A 88 8.41 13.08 -2.17
N ARG A 89 9.54 13.14 -2.90
CA ARG A 89 9.84 14.26 -3.82
C ARG A 89 8.78 14.42 -4.89
N ARG A 90 8.36 13.32 -5.51
CA ARG A 90 7.32 13.33 -6.54
C ARG A 90 5.98 13.79 -5.96
N GLN A 91 5.61 13.31 -4.78
CA GLN A 91 4.37 13.74 -4.13
C GLN A 91 4.39 15.25 -3.87
N ALA A 92 5.48 15.80 -3.35
CA ALA A 92 5.60 17.23 -3.14
C ALA A 92 5.50 18.03 -4.46
N ALA A 93 6.10 17.55 -5.54
CA ALA A 93 5.97 18.18 -6.86
C ALA A 93 4.52 18.19 -7.38
N VAL A 94 3.79 17.10 -7.16
CA VAL A 94 2.36 17.00 -7.52
C VAL A 94 1.50 17.92 -6.65
N ASP A 95 1.72 17.93 -5.34
CA ASP A 95 0.94 18.71 -4.39
C ASP A 95 1.20 20.21 -4.51
N ARG A 96 2.40 20.61 -4.98
CA ARG A 96 2.75 22.00 -5.34
C ARG A 96 2.28 22.41 -6.73
N GLY A 97 1.85 21.46 -7.56
CA GLY A 97 1.46 21.70 -8.95
C GLY A 97 2.63 21.90 -9.93
N ASP A 98 3.87 21.63 -9.50
CA ASP A 98 5.06 21.60 -10.36
C ASP A 98 4.96 20.45 -11.38
N GLU A 99 4.48 19.28 -10.93
CA GLU A 99 4.09 18.16 -11.80
C GLU A 99 2.57 18.18 -12.01
N VAL A 100 2.14 18.47 -13.25
CA VAL A 100 0.71 18.54 -13.59
C VAL A 100 0.13 17.15 -13.82
N ILE A 101 -0.94 16.84 -13.09
CA ILE A 101 -1.80 15.68 -13.32
C ILE A 101 -3.19 16.18 -13.68
N VAL A 102 -3.55 16.05 -14.97
CA VAL A 102 -4.84 16.50 -15.52
C VAL A 102 -6.00 15.80 -14.81
N GLY A 103 -6.99 16.56 -14.38
CA GLY A 103 -8.15 16.08 -13.63
C GLY A 103 -7.91 15.96 -12.11
N VAL A 104 -6.66 16.03 -11.65
CA VAL A 104 -6.32 15.87 -10.23
C VAL A 104 -5.90 17.19 -9.59
N ASN A 105 -4.78 17.77 -10.00
CA ASN A 105 -4.30 19.05 -9.45
C ASN A 105 -4.53 20.24 -10.40
N LYS A 106 -4.87 19.97 -11.66
CA LYS A 106 -5.17 20.99 -12.67
C LYS A 106 -6.26 20.50 -13.62
N PHE A 107 -7.12 21.42 -14.07
CA PHE A 107 -8.26 21.12 -14.93
C PHE A 107 -9.24 20.11 -14.29
N ARG A 108 -9.53 20.31 -13.00
CA ARG A 108 -10.47 19.48 -12.24
C ARG A 108 -11.89 19.71 -12.73
N LEU A 109 -12.69 18.66 -12.72
CA LEU A 109 -14.13 18.76 -12.89
C LEU A 109 -14.76 19.24 -11.57
N ASP A 110 -15.85 19.98 -11.67
CA ASP A 110 -16.64 20.36 -10.48
C ASP A 110 -17.35 19.14 -9.89
N GLU A 111 -17.80 18.22 -10.75
CA GLU A 111 -18.46 16.96 -10.39
C GLU A 111 -17.87 15.81 -11.22
N GLU A 112 -17.56 14.69 -10.56
CA GLU A 112 -17.06 13.48 -11.20
C GLU A 112 -18.22 12.58 -11.62
N GLU A 113 -18.15 12.00 -12.82
CA GLU A 113 -19.16 11.04 -13.27
C GLU A 113 -19.02 9.71 -12.52
N PRO A 114 -20.14 9.08 -12.09
CA PRO A 114 -20.09 7.75 -11.49
C PRO A 114 -19.55 6.72 -12.48
N ILE A 115 -18.50 6.01 -12.07
CA ILE A 115 -17.92 4.91 -12.84
C ILE A 115 -18.51 3.59 -12.36
N GLU A 116 -18.91 2.73 -13.29
CA GLU A 116 -19.28 1.35 -12.96
C GLU A 116 -18.03 0.60 -12.47
N ILE A 117 -18.10 0.09 -11.24
CA ILE A 117 -16.99 -0.65 -10.64
C ILE A 117 -17.33 -2.12 -10.44
N ARG A 118 -16.30 -2.96 -10.50
CA ARG A 118 -16.43 -4.37 -10.17
C ARG A 118 -16.38 -4.55 -8.64
N ASP A 119 -17.55 -4.78 -8.04
CA ASP A 119 -17.65 -5.19 -6.64
C ASP A 119 -17.42 -6.70 -6.50
N VAL A 120 -16.68 -7.11 -5.47
CA VAL A 120 -16.40 -8.52 -5.16
C VAL A 120 -17.01 -8.84 -3.81
N ASP A 121 -18.08 -9.65 -3.83
CA ASP A 121 -18.69 -10.18 -2.61
C ASP A 121 -17.73 -11.18 -1.92
N ASN A 122 -16.92 -10.64 -1.01
CA ASN A 122 -15.95 -11.41 -0.25
C ASN A 122 -16.61 -12.42 0.72
N VAL A 123 -17.87 -12.23 1.12
CA VAL A 123 -18.59 -13.13 2.02
C VAL A 123 -18.97 -14.39 1.27
N SER A 124 -19.54 -14.24 0.07
CA SER A 124 -19.88 -15.36 -0.80
C SER A 124 -18.62 -16.15 -1.20
N VAL A 125 -17.56 -15.46 -1.63
CA VAL A 125 -16.28 -16.09 -1.99
C VAL A 125 -15.69 -16.86 -0.81
N ARG A 126 -15.61 -16.24 0.38
CA ARG A 126 -15.07 -16.88 1.60
C ARG A 126 -15.88 -18.12 1.96
N THR A 127 -17.20 -18.02 1.93
CA THR A 127 -18.10 -19.14 2.26
C THR A 127 -17.89 -20.32 1.30
N ALA A 128 -17.83 -20.05 0.00
CA ALA A 128 -17.57 -21.07 -1.02
C ALA A 128 -16.17 -21.70 -0.90
N GLN A 129 -15.15 -20.92 -0.53
CA GLN A 129 -13.79 -21.45 -0.32
C GLN A 129 -13.70 -22.32 0.94
N ILE A 130 -14.35 -21.92 2.05
CA ILE A 130 -14.41 -22.72 3.27
C ILE A 130 -15.10 -24.07 2.99
N ALA A 131 -16.21 -24.06 2.25
CA ALA A 131 -16.90 -25.29 1.86
C ALA A 131 -16.00 -26.23 1.03
N ARG A 132 -15.28 -25.69 0.04
CA ARG A 132 -14.30 -26.45 -0.77
C ARG A 132 -13.17 -27.02 0.07
N LEU A 133 -12.62 -26.24 1.00
CA LEU A 133 -11.57 -26.70 1.91
C LEU A 133 -12.05 -27.85 2.81
N LYS A 134 -13.27 -27.75 3.36
CA LYS A 134 -13.88 -28.83 4.15
C LYS A 134 -14.05 -30.11 3.31
N ALA A 135 -14.55 -29.99 2.08
CA ALA A 135 -14.75 -31.13 1.19
C ALA A 135 -13.42 -31.80 0.81
N ILE A 136 -12.38 -31.02 0.49
CA ILE A 136 -11.05 -31.54 0.15
C ILE A 136 -10.44 -32.28 1.35
N ARG A 137 -10.48 -31.67 2.55
CA ARG A 137 -9.95 -32.30 3.77
C ARG A 137 -10.71 -33.57 4.16
N ALA A 138 -12.02 -33.62 3.93
CA ALA A 138 -12.82 -34.80 4.23
C ALA A 138 -12.59 -35.97 3.27
N SER A 139 -12.10 -35.71 2.05
CA SER A 139 -12.00 -36.72 0.97
C SER A 139 -10.56 -37.09 0.60
N ARG A 140 -9.55 -36.39 1.13
CA ARG A 140 -8.14 -36.69 0.86
C ARG A 140 -7.66 -37.91 1.64
N ASP A 141 -6.60 -38.53 1.14
CA ASP A 141 -5.80 -39.47 1.92
C ASP A 141 -4.94 -38.68 2.92
N GLU A 142 -5.38 -38.65 4.18
CA GLU A 142 -4.71 -37.88 5.24
C GLU A 142 -3.28 -38.37 5.48
N VAL A 143 -3.05 -39.68 5.44
CA VAL A 143 -1.72 -40.28 5.68
C VAL A 143 -0.75 -39.88 4.58
N ALA A 144 -1.18 -39.92 3.31
CA ALA A 144 -0.36 -39.49 2.19
C ALA A 144 -0.08 -37.98 2.23
N CYS A 145 -1.06 -37.17 2.63
CA CYS A 145 -0.91 -35.72 2.79
C CYS A 145 0.12 -35.39 3.87
N ASP A 146 -0.03 -35.97 5.06
CA ASP A 146 0.86 -35.74 6.20
C ASP A 146 2.29 -36.20 5.90
N ALA A 147 2.45 -37.36 5.25
CA ALA A 147 3.75 -37.87 4.84
C ALA A 147 4.45 -36.91 3.84
N SER A 148 3.69 -36.35 2.90
CA SER A 148 4.22 -35.41 1.90
C SER A 148 4.64 -34.08 2.54
N LEU A 149 3.85 -33.57 3.50
CA LEU A 149 4.17 -32.36 4.25
C LEU A 149 5.40 -32.56 5.16
N ALA A 150 5.52 -33.72 5.80
CA ALA A 150 6.68 -34.08 6.61
C ALA A 150 7.96 -34.18 5.77
N ALA A 151 7.88 -34.77 4.57
CA ALA A 151 9.00 -34.81 3.63
C ALA A 151 9.43 -33.40 3.19
N LEU A 152 8.48 -32.50 2.96
CA LEU A 152 8.76 -31.10 2.63
C LEU A 152 9.45 -30.37 3.79
N GLU A 153 8.98 -30.54 5.02
CA GLU A 153 9.61 -29.99 6.22
C GLU A 153 11.04 -30.55 6.41
N ALA A 154 11.23 -31.85 6.22
CA ALA A 154 12.54 -32.50 6.34
C ALA A 154 13.54 -31.96 5.33
N ALA A 155 13.13 -31.79 4.07
CA ALA A 155 13.96 -31.20 3.02
C ALA A 155 14.28 -29.72 3.27
N ALA A 156 13.31 -28.95 3.80
CA ALA A 156 13.54 -27.57 4.21
C ALA A 156 14.62 -27.49 5.31
N ARG A 157 14.62 -28.45 6.24
CA ARG A 157 15.57 -28.53 7.36
C ARG A 157 16.96 -29.01 6.94
N SER A 158 17.05 -30.04 6.09
CA SER A 158 18.32 -30.63 5.68
C SER A 158 19.01 -29.86 4.56
N GLY A 159 18.25 -29.10 3.76
CA GLY A 159 18.73 -28.52 2.50
C GLY A 159 18.92 -29.55 1.38
N GLU A 160 18.54 -30.81 1.60
CA GLU A 160 18.64 -31.88 0.60
C GLU A 160 17.33 -32.07 -0.15
N GLY A 161 17.41 -32.29 -1.46
CA GLY A 161 16.26 -32.47 -2.34
C GLY A 161 15.79 -31.17 -2.98
N ASN A 162 14.59 -31.20 -3.57
CA ASN A 162 14.02 -30.07 -4.28
C ASN A 162 12.63 -29.74 -3.71
N LEU A 163 12.51 -28.56 -3.10
CA LEU A 163 11.28 -28.12 -2.42
C LEU A 163 10.09 -28.05 -3.38
N LEU A 164 10.29 -27.61 -4.63
CA LEU A 164 9.21 -27.55 -5.62
C LEU A 164 8.67 -28.95 -5.96
N ARG A 165 9.55 -29.94 -6.15
CA ARG A 165 9.14 -31.33 -6.39
C ARG A 165 8.30 -31.87 -5.22
N LEU A 166 8.74 -31.64 -3.99
CA LEU A 166 8.02 -32.09 -2.79
C LEU A 166 6.69 -31.33 -2.60
N ALA A 167 6.64 -30.04 -2.94
CA ALA A 167 5.39 -29.27 -2.93
C ALA A 167 4.40 -29.79 -3.99
N VAL A 168 4.87 -30.21 -5.16
CA VAL A 168 4.03 -30.87 -6.18
C VAL A 168 3.48 -32.20 -5.66
N GLU A 169 4.26 -32.98 -4.93
CA GLU A 169 3.81 -34.22 -4.28
C GLU A 169 2.76 -33.93 -3.20
N ALA A 170 2.99 -32.94 -2.34
CA ALA A 170 2.03 -32.51 -1.33
C ALA A 170 0.71 -32.01 -1.96
N ALA A 171 0.79 -31.19 -3.02
CA ALA A 171 -0.39 -30.74 -3.76
C ALA A 171 -1.14 -31.89 -4.44
N ARG A 172 -0.42 -32.90 -4.95
CA ARG A 172 -1.02 -34.13 -5.47
C ARG A 172 -1.78 -34.88 -4.38
N ALA A 173 -1.22 -34.93 -3.17
CA ALA A 173 -1.85 -35.47 -1.96
C ALA A 173 -2.92 -34.54 -1.33
N ARG A 174 -3.31 -33.46 -2.03
CA ARG A 174 -4.33 -32.50 -1.60
C ARG A 174 -3.99 -31.72 -0.32
N ALA A 175 -2.70 -31.51 -0.07
CA ALA A 175 -2.27 -30.44 0.81
C ALA A 175 -2.69 -29.08 0.23
N THR A 176 -3.12 -28.19 1.12
CA THR A 176 -3.50 -26.82 0.79
C THR A 176 -2.24 -25.94 0.70
N VAL A 177 -2.37 -24.79 0.03
CA VAL A 177 -1.29 -23.78 -0.02
C VAL A 177 -0.84 -23.41 1.39
N GLY A 178 -1.77 -23.24 2.33
CA GLY A 178 -1.46 -22.94 3.73
C GLY A 178 -0.64 -24.03 4.41
N GLU A 179 -1.02 -25.30 4.25
CA GLU A 179 -0.28 -26.43 4.84
C GLU A 179 1.14 -26.55 4.28
N ILE A 180 1.31 -26.39 2.96
CA ILE A 180 2.61 -26.40 2.28
C ILE A 180 3.50 -25.27 2.82
N SER A 181 2.96 -24.04 2.89
CA SER A 181 3.68 -22.89 3.45
C SER A 181 4.05 -23.10 4.91
N MET A 182 3.11 -23.59 5.74
CA MET A 182 3.35 -23.83 7.17
C MET A 182 4.38 -24.94 7.42
N ALA A 183 4.45 -25.97 6.58
CA ALA A 183 5.48 -27.00 6.68
C ALA A 183 6.90 -26.41 6.52
N MET A 184 7.08 -25.50 5.57
CA MET A 184 8.35 -24.78 5.39
C MET A 184 8.57 -23.71 6.46
N GLU A 185 7.50 -23.05 6.92
CA GLU A 185 7.56 -22.02 7.97
C GLU A 185 8.15 -22.53 9.29
N LYS A 186 7.90 -23.80 9.66
CA LYS A 186 8.50 -24.41 10.85
C LYS A 186 10.04 -24.39 10.86
N VAL A 187 10.66 -24.30 9.69
CA VAL A 187 12.12 -24.25 9.54
C VAL A 187 12.60 -22.83 9.27
N PHE A 188 11.94 -22.13 8.33
CA PHE A 188 12.41 -20.81 7.86
C PHE A 188 11.88 -19.62 8.67
N GLY A 189 10.81 -19.82 9.45
CA GLY A 189 10.08 -18.74 10.12
C GLY A 189 9.34 -17.82 9.15
N ARG A 190 8.93 -16.66 9.66
CA ARG A 190 8.32 -15.57 8.87
C ARG A 190 9.23 -14.34 8.91
N HIS A 191 9.46 -13.75 7.75
CA HIS A 191 10.18 -12.48 7.67
C HIS A 191 9.38 -11.37 8.38
N ARG A 192 10.07 -10.56 9.17
CA ARG A 192 9.55 -9.32 9.75
C ARG A 192 10.42 -8.17 9.26
N ALA A 193 9.79 -7.21 8.58
CA ALA A 193 10.50 -6.05 8.08
C ALA A 193 10.73 -5.03 9.20
N GLU A 194 11.92 -4.45 9.27
CA GLU A 194 12.15 -3.27 10.08
C GLU A 194 11.55 -2.05 9.39
N VAL A 195 10.72 -1.31 10.12
CA VAL A 195 10.09 -0.09 9.63
C VAL A 195 11.10 1.05 9.78
N LYS A 196 11.79 1.39 8.69
CA LYS A 196 12.56 2.64 8.59
C LYS A 196 11.66 3.72 7.99
N THR A 197 11.74 4.94 8.51
CA THR A 197 11.02 6.10 7.98
C THR A 197 12.03 7.16 7.54
N LEU A 198 11.68 7.85 6.47
CA LEU A 198 12.38 9.06 6.03
C LEU A 198 11.80 10.27 6.76
N ALA A 199 12.61 11.32 6.89
CA ALA A 199 12.20 12.61 7.39
C ALA A 199 12.91 13.72 6.60
N GLY A 200 12.28 14.87 6.46
CA GLY A 200 12.81 16.09 5.86
C GLY A 200 12.77 16.13 4.33
N VAL A 201 12.35 15.07 3.65
CA VAL A 201 12.33 15.03 2.17
C VAL A 201 11.15 15.82 1.61
N TYR A 202 9.96 15.66 2.20
CA TYR A 202 8.76 16.33 1.74
C TYR A 202 8.78 17.81 2.12
N GLY A 203 9.08 18.11 3.38
CA GLY A 203 9.16 19.48 3.90
C GLY A 203 10.21 20.34 3.21
N ALA A 204 11.34 19.77 2.80
CA ALA A 204 12.37 20.52 2.06
C ALA A 204 11.86 21.10 0.72
N ALA A 205 10.90 20.44 0.07
CA ALA A 205 10.29 20.94 -1.16
C ALA A 205 9.36 22.16 -0.94
N TYR A 206 8.96 22.41 0.30
CA TYR A 206 8.12 23.54 0.73
C TYR A 206 8.90 24.65 1.45
N ALA A 207 10.25 24.62 1.37
CA ALA A 207 11.07 25.65 1.99
C ALA A 207 10.70 27.05 1.46
N GLY A 208 10.25 27.93 2.38
CA GLY A 208 9.81 29.30 2.05
C GLY A 208 8.36 29.42 1.58
N ASP A 209 7.57 28.34 1.61
CA ASP A 209 6.14 28.37 1.31
C ASP A 209 5.33 28.89 2.51
N GLU A 210 4.64 30.03 2.35
CA GLU A 210 3.87 30.67 3.41
C GLU A 210 2.67 29.83 3.87
N GLY A 211 2.03 29.08 2.96
CA GLY A 211 0.89 28.23 3.26
C GLY A 211 1.31 27.04 4.11
N PHE A 212 2.41 26.38 3.73
CA PHE A 212 2.99 25.28 4.51
C PHE A 212 3.45 25.75 5.90
N ALA A 213 4.12 26.90 5.98
CA ALA A 213 4.54 27.48 7.26
C ALA A 213 3.34 27.80 8.18
N ALA A 214 2.21 28.25 7.62
CA ALA A 214 0.99 28.48 8.40
C ALA A 214 0.40 27.17 8.98
N ILE A 215 0.50 26.05 8.26
CA ILE A 215 0.06 24.74 8.75
C ILE A 215 0.97 24.27 9.89
N GLN A 216 2.30 24.37 9.71
CA GLN A 216 3.25 24.04 10.76
C GLN A 216 2.97 24.86 12.03
N LYS A 217 2.73 26.16 11.88
CA LYS A 217 2.33 27.02 13.00
C LYS A 217 1.04 26.56 13.68
N SER A 218 0.01 26.15 12.92
CA SER A 218 -1.24 25.65 13.51
C SER A 218 -1.05 24.37 14.33
N VAL A 219 -0.10 23.52 13.93
CA VAL A 219 0.32 22.32 14.67
C VAL A 219 1.13 22.69 15.91
N GLU A 220 2.00 23.70 15.84
CA GLU A 220 2.72 24.25 16.99
C GLU A 220 1.75 24.85 18.01
N ASP A 221 0.80 25.68 17.57
CA ASP A 221 -0.25 26.27 18.42
C ASP A 221 -1.06 25.15 19.12
N PHE A 222 -1.40 24.07 18.41
CA PHE A 222 -2.03 22.89 19.03
C PHE A 222 -1.14 22.28 20.11
N ALA A 223 0.16 22.14 19.85
CA ALA A 223 1.09 21.55 20.80
C ALA A 223 1.28 22.40 22.06
N GLU A 224 1.23 23.73 21.94
CA GLU A 224 1.24 24.65 23.06
C GLU A 224 -0.06 24.57 23.89
N GLU A 225 -1.21 24.51 23.24
CA GLU A 225 -2.53 24.41 23.88
C GLU A 225 -2.74 23.08 24.61
N GLU A 226 -2.36 21.96 23.98
CA GLU A 226 -2.60 20.60 24.47
C GLU A 226 -1.42 20.02 25.27
N GLY A 227 -0.28 20.71 25.28
CA GLY A 227 0.97 20.27 25.92
C GLY A 227 1.66 19.10 25.20
N ARG A 228 1.19 18.71 24.01
CA ARG A 228 1.77 17.67 23.16
C ARG A 228 1.36 17.85 21.70
N ARG A 229 2.20 17.36 20.78
CA ARG A 229 1.90 17.37 19.34
C ARG A 229 0.68 16.50 18.99
N PRO A 230 -0.04 16.80 17.90
CA PRO A 230 -1.04 15.90 17.37
C PRO A 230 -0.35 14.61 16.94
N ARG A 231 -0.88 13.48 17.41
CA ARG A 231 -0.25 12.16 17.26
C ARG A 231 -1.11 11.25 16.39
N MET A 232 -0.53 10.72 15.32
CA MET A 232 -1.21 9.88 14.34
C MET A 232 -0.52 8.51 14.24
N LEU A 233 -1.32 7.44 14.29
CA LEU A 233 -0.87 6.10 13.93
C LEU A 233 -1.35 5.74 12.51
N VAL A 234 -0.43 5.56 11.57
CA VAL A 234 -0.75 5.09 10.22
C VAL A 234 -0.70 3.57 10.21
N VAL A 235 -1.82 2.90 9.91
CA VAL A 235 -1.94 1.43 10.00
C VAL A 235 -2.18 0.76 8.65
N LYS A 236 -1.63 -0.45 8.53
CA LYS A 236 -1.84 -1.39 7.42
C LYS A 236 -2.46 -2.68 7.96
N MET A 237 -3.78 -2.78 7.84
CA MET A 237 -4.53 -3.93 8.34
C MET A 237 -4.77 -4.99 7.27
N GLY A 238 -4.82 -6.26 7.69
CA GLY A 238 -5.00 -7.39 6.79
C GLY A 238 -3.79 -7.63 5.90
N GLN A 239 -3.92 -8.37 4.81
CA GLN A 239 -2.77 -8.76 3.97
C GLN A 239 -2.34 -7.69 2.95
N ASP A 240 -2.73 -6.43 3.17
CA ASP A 240 -2.44 -5.32 2.25
C ASP A 240 -0.99 -4.84 2.40
N GLY A 241 -0.16 -5.13 1.39
CA GLY A 241 1.24 -4.74 1.33
C GLY A 241 1.53 -3.37 0.70
N HIS A 242 0.51 -2.63 0.26
CA HIS A 242 0.73 -1.31 -0.35
C HIS A 242 1.12 -0.28 0.71
N ASP A 243 2.37 0.17 0.72
CA ASP A 243 2.88 1.08 1.75
C ASP A 243 3.35 2.43 1.23
N ARG A 244 3.46 2.65 -0.08
CA ARG A 244 3.87 3.95 -0.66
C ARG A 244 3.06 5.11 -0.08
N GLY A 245 1.72 5.05 -0.14
CA GLY A 245 0.85 6.10 0.36
C GLY A 245 0.99 6.30 1.87
N ALA A 246 0.99 5.20 2.63
CA ALA A 246 1.19 5.24 4.09
C ALA A 246 2.54 5.88 4.48
N LYS A 247 3.62 5.55 3.78
CA LYS A 247 4.97 6.07 4.02
C LYS A 247 5.12 7.53 3.66
N VAL A 248 4.56 7.94 2.51
CA VAL A 248 4.58 9.34 2.08
C VAL A 248 3.76 10.21 3.03
N ILE A 249 2.57 9.75 3.46
CA ILE A 249 1.79 10.43 4.49
C ILE A 249 2.60 10.52 5.80
N ALA A 250 3.23 9.43 6.23
CA ALA A 250 3.97 9.44 7.48
C ALA A 250 5.14 10.44 7.49
N THR A 251 5.98 10.44 6.44
CA THR A 251 7.10 11.40 6.36
C THR A 251 6.60 12.83 6.21
N ALA A 252 5.54 13.07 5.45
CA ALA A 252 5.07 14.42 5.21
C ALA A 252 4.36 15.02 6.43
N PHE A 253 3.57 14.22 7.17
CA PHE A 253 2.96 14.66 8.42
C PHE A 253 4.01 14.91 9.52
N ALA A 254 5.06 14.07 9.57
CA ALA A 254 6.19 14.32 10.44
C ALA A 254 6.91 15.65 10.10
N ASP A 255 7.11 15.94 8.80
CA ASP A 255 7.70 17.20 8.32
C ASP A 255 6.80 18.42 8.62
N ILE A 256 5.48 18.23 8.70
CA ILE A 256 4.51 19.26 9.11
C ILE A 256 4.54 19.49 10.63
N GLY A 257 4.95 18.50 11.42
CA GLY A 257 5.10 18.62 12.88
C GLY A 257 4.21 17.69 13.71
N PHE A 258 3.51 16.74 13.09
CA PHE A 258 2.81 15.68 13.81
C PHE A 258 3.81 14.68 14.40
N ASP A 259 3.45 14.06 15.53
CA ASP A 259 4.10 12.84 15.98
C ASP A 259 3.46 11.67 15.24
N VAL A 260 4.21 10.99 14.37
CA VAL A 260 3.67 9.94 13.51
C VAL A 260 4.29 8.59 13.81
N ASP A 261 3.44 7.64 14.21
CA ASP A 261 3.78 6.24 14.33
C ASP A 261 3.34 5.49 13.06
N VAL A 262 4.17 4.57 12.60
CA VAL A 262 3.86 3.72 11.44
C VAL A 262 3.74 2.29 11.92
N GLY A 263 2.52 1.75 11.89
CA GLY A 263 2.24 0.38 12.25
C GLY A 263 2.94 -0.62 11.32
N PRO A 264 3.29 -1.82 11.81
CA PRO A 264 3.84 -2.87 10.96
C PRO A 264 2.83 -3.30 9.89
N LEU A 265 3.33 -3.94 8.83
CA LEU A 265 2.46 -4.59 7.85
C LEU A 265 1.74 -5.79 8.50
N PHE A 266 0.54 -6.06 8.01
CA PHE A 266 -0.22 -7.27 8.29
C PHE A 266 -0.89 -7.36 9.66
N GLN A 267 -1.13 -6.22 10.31
CA GLN A 267 -1.83 -6.18 11.59
C GLN A 267 -3.29 -6.62 11.46
N THR A 268 -3.80 -7.26 12.50
CA THR A 268 -5.24 -7.36 12.71
C THR A 268 -5.81 -6.03 13.23
N PRO A 269 -7.14 -5.80 13.12
CA PRO A 269 -7.77 -4.63 13.73
C PRO A 269 -7.54 -4.55 15.25
N GLU A 270 -7.46 -5.69 15.94
CA GLU A 270 -7.23 -5.74 17.38
C GLU A 270 -5.79 -5.35 17.74
N GLU A 271 -4.79 -5.80 16.96
CA GLU A 271 -3.38 -5.39 17.12
C GLU A 271 -3.22 -3.89 16.85
N ALA A 272 -3.85 -3.37 15.78
CA ALA A 272 -3.82 -1.95 15.46
C ALA A 272 -4.53 -1.09 16.52
N ALA A 273 -5.62 -1.57 17.12
CA ALA A 273 -6.28 -0.89 18.23
C ALA A 273 -5.39 -0.86 19.48
N GLN A 274 -4.73 -1.99 19.79
CA GLN A 274 -3.80 -2.06 20.92
C GLN A 274 -2.65 -1.06 20.74
N ASP A 275 -2.01 -1.02 19.57
CA ASP A 275 -0.93 -0.07 19.28
C ASP A 275 -1.41 1.39 19.38
N ALA A 276 -2.64 1.68 18.96
CA ALA A 276 -3.22 3.02 19.06
C ALA A 276 -3.39 3.47 20.53
N VAL A 277 -3.90 2.57 21.38
CA VAL A 277 -4.10 2.80 22.82
C VAL A 277 -2.77 2.93 23.55
N ASP A 278 -1.82 2.01 23.29
CA ASP A 278 -0.51 1.99 23.94
C ASP A 278 0.30 3.26 23.62
N ASN A 279 0.10 3.84 22.42
CA ASN A 279 0.75 5.08 22.00
C ASN A 279 -0.04 6.35 22.33
N ASP A 280 -1.24 6.25 22.91
CA ASP A 280 -2.11 7.38 23.23
C ASP A 280 -2.31 8.33 22.03
N VAL A 281 -2.64 7.75 20.87
CA VAL A 281 -2.73 8.50 19.60
C VAL A 281 -4.04 9.28 19.54
N HIS A 282 -4.04 10.44 18.90
CA HIS A 282 -5.27 11.21 18.68
C HIS A 282 -6.11 10.63 17.53
N VAL A 283 -5.43 10.06 16.53
CA VAL A 283 -6.07 9.55 15.32
C VAL A 283 -5.34 8.32 14.78
N VAL A 284 -6.11 7.34 14.33
CA VAL A 284 -5.64 6.21 13.53
C VAL A 284 -5.99 6.43 12.06
N GLY A 285 -4.96 6.52 11.23
CA GLY A 285 -5.07 6.61 9.77
C GLY A 285 -4.99 5.23 9.12
N ILE A 286 -6.13 4.68 8.69
CA ILE A 286 -6.15 3.43 7.93
C ILE A 286 -5.73 3.71 6.49
N SER A 287 -4.60 3.16 6.05
CA SER A 287 -4.23 3.18 4.62
C SER A 287 -4.68 1.88 3.96
N SER A 288 -5.74 1.92 3.14
CA SER A 288 -6.35 0.73 2.52
C SER A 288 -6.33 0.82 1.00
N GLN A 289 -5.72 -0.16 0.34
CA GLN A 289 -5.66 -0.28 -1.12
C GLN A 289 -6.04 -1.69 -1.63
N ALA A 290 -6.43 -2.59 -0.72
CA ALA A 290 -6.79 -3.98 -1.02
C ALA A 290 -8.29 -4.30 -0.80
N ALA A 291 -9.17 -3.29 -0.86
CA ALA A 291 -10.63 -3.43 -0.72
C ALA A 291 -11.12 -4.09 0.59
N GLY A 292 -10.30 -4.08 1.65
CA GLY A 292 -10.65 -4.65 2.95
C GLY A 292 -11.43 -3.69 3.87
N HIS A 293 -11.57 -2.42 3.49
CA HIS A 293 -12.06 -1.33 4.34
C HIS A 293 -13.44 -1.57 4.93
N LYS A 294 -14.40 -2.14 4.16
CA LYS A 294 -15.77 -2.41 4.65
C LYS A 294 -15.82 -3.46 5.77
N THR A 295 -14.76 -4.26 5.93
CA THR A 295 -14.66 -5.27 6.99
C THR A 295 -13.71 -4.83 8.10
N LEU A 296 -12.54 -4.30 7.74
CA LEU A 296 -11.47 -4.03 8.69
C LEU A 296 -11.66 -2.72 9.45
N ALA A 297 -12.19 -1.66 8.82
CA ALA A 297 -12.41 -0.38 9.50
C ALA A 297 -13.50 -0.48 10.60
N PRO A 298 -14.68 -1.11 10.37
CA PRO A 298 -15.65 -1.32 11.46
C PRO A 298 -15.08 -2.13 12.61
N LYS A 299 -14.28 -3.18 12.31
CA LYS A 299 -13.64 -4.01 13.34
C LYS A 299 -12.61 -3.25 14.17
N LEU A 300 -11.86 -2.33 13.56
CA LEU A 300 -10.92 -1.48 14.29
C LEU A 300 -11.68 -0.60 15.28
N ILE A 301 -12.76 0.02 14.83
CA ILE A 301 -13.61 0.89 15.67
C ILE A 301 -14.23 0.09 16.82
N GLU A 302 -14.73 -1.12 16.54
CA GLU A 302 -15.22 -2.05 17.57
C GLU A 302 -14.12 -2.43 18.57
N ALA A 303 -12.90 -2.68 18.10
CA ALA A 303 -11.75 -3.03 18.94
C ALA A 303 -11.31 -1.85 19.83
N LEU A 304 -11.25 -0.62 19.30
CA LEU A 304 -10.98 0.60 20.08
C LEU A 304 -12.04 0.81 21.17
N LYS A 305 -13.31 0.64 20.79
CA LYS A 305 -14.44 0.70 21.73
C LYS A 305 -14.34 -0.35 22.83
N ALA A 306 -13.99 -1.59 22.49
CA ALA A 306 -13.82 -2.66 23.48
C ALA A 306 -12.69 -2.36 24.48
N GLN A 307 -11.71 -1.53 24.11
CA GLN A 307 -10.63 -1.06 24.96
C GLN A 307 -10.94 0.27 25.68
N GLY A 308 -12.12 0.85 25.48
CA GLY A 308 -12.52 2.11 26.09
C GLY A 308 -11.92 3.36 25.46
N ALA A 309 -11.36 3.25 24.25
CA ALA A 309 -10.67 4.32 23.53
C ALA A 309 -11.54 4.88 22.39
N GLU A 310 -12.82 5.18 22.67
CA GLU A 310 -13.78 5.71 21.70
C GLU A 310 -13.46 7.16 21.27
N ASP A 311 -12.59 7.84 22.00
CA ASP A 311 -12.09 9.19 21.72
C ASP A 311 -11.04 9.23 20.60
N ILE A 312 -10.35 8.10 20.34
CA ILE A 312 -9.38 8.00 19.25
C ILE A 312 -10.12 8.04 17.91
N LEU A 313 -9.83 9.05 17.09
CA LEU A 313 -10.47 9.21 15.78
C LEU A 313 -9.98 8.15 14.80
N VAL A 314 -10.89 7.67 13.94
CA VAL A 314 -10.52 6.78 12.82
C VAL A 314 -10.78 7.48 11.50
N ILE A 315 -9.75 7.59 10.68
CA ILE A 315 -9.83 8.10 9.30
C ILE A 315 -9.38 7.00 8.33
N CYS A 316 -9.86 7.07 7.10
CA CYS A 316 -9.47 6.13 6.04
C CYS A 316 -8.81 6.88 4.88
N GLY A 317 -7.82 6.27 4.25
CA GLY A 317 -7.27 6.74 3.00
C GLY A 317 -6.89 5.60 2.06
N GLY A 318 -6.71 5.92 0.79
CA GLY A 318 -6.33 4.97 -0.25
C GLY A 318 -7.43 4.73 -1.29
N VAL A 319 -7.47 3.53 -1.85
CA VAL A 319 -8.39 3.17 -2.94
C VAL A 319 -9.73 2.73 -2.34
N ILE A 320 -10.59 3.71 -2.10
CA ILE A 320 -11.93 3.52 -1.53
C ILE A 320 -12.95 4.08 -2.51
N PRO A 321 -13.85 3.25 -3.08
CA PRO A 321 -14.91 3.72 -3.95
C PRO A 321 -15.87 4.67 -3.22
N GLN A 322 -16.33 5.72 -3.90
CA GLN A 322 -17.23 6.73 -3.31
C GLN A 322 -18.52 6.11 -2.74
N GLN A 323 -19.05 5.07 -3.38
CA GLN A 323 -20.24 4.34 -2.92
C GLN A 323 -20.09 3.70 -1.52
N ASP A 324 -18.85 3.49 -1.06
CA ASP A 324 -18.57 2.94 0.27
C ASP A 324 -18.44 4.02 1.35
N TYR A 325 -18.41 5.31 0.98
CA TYR A 325 -18.11 6.40 1.92
C TYR A 325 -19.19 6.52 2.99
N ASP A 326 -20.46 6.47 2.60
CA ASP A 326 -21.58 6.53 3.54
C ASP A 326 -21.59 5.36 4.51
N PHE A 327 -21.21 4.16 4.04
CA PHE A 327 -21.08 2.99 4.90
C PHE A 327 -19.98 3.20 5.95
N LEU A 328 -18.79 3.65 5.52
CA LEU A 328 -17.66 3.87 6.41
C LEU A 328 -17.94 4.99 7.43
N LYS A 329 -18.56 6.09 7.00
CA LYS A 329 -18.96 7.18 7.90
C LYS A 329 -19.96 6.71 8.95
N LYS A 330 -20.98 5.93 8.55
CA LYS A 330 -21.95 5.32 9.48
C LYS A 330 -21.29 4.33 10.45
N ALA A 331 -20.22 3.65 10.03
CA ALA A 331 -19.45 2.76 10.89
C ALA A 331 -18.55 3.50 11.90
N GLY A 332 -18.37 4.82 11.75
CA GLY A 332 -17.62 5.67 12.69
C GLY A 332 -16.36 6.33 12.12
N VAL A 333 -16.05 6.12 10.83
CA VAL A 333 -14.93 6.81 10.16
C VAL A 333 -15.23 8.30 10.02
N LYS A 334 -14.31 9.15 10.48
CA LYS A 334 -14.49 10.61 10.54
C LYS A 334 -14.21 11.32 9.21
N ALA A 335 -13.21 10.86 8.48
CA ALA A 335 -12.83 11.40 7.18
C ALA A 335 -12.28 10.31 6.26
N ILE A 336 -12.40 10.54 4.95
CA ILE A 336 -11.94 9.63 3.91
C ILE A 336 -11.11 10.41 2.89
N PHE A 337 -9.87 9.98 2.67
CA PHE A 337 -8.88 10.62 1.79
C PHE A 337 -8.55 9.71 0.60
N GLY A 338 -9.19 9.98 -0.54
CA GLY A 338 -9.03 9.20 -1.76
C GLY A 338 -7.73 9.44 -2.52
N PRO A 339 -7.53 8.80 -3.68
CA PRO A 339 -6.41 9.10 -4.57
C PRO A 339 -6.43 10.57 -5.00
N GLY A 340 -5.26 11.22 -5.02
CA GLY A 340 -5.14 12.62 -5.39
C GLY A 340 -5.36 13.62 -4.25
N THR A 341 -5.58 13.16 -3.02
CA THR A 341 -5.57 14.03 -1.84
C THR A 341 -4.25 14.78 -1.72
N ASN A 342 -4.33 16.11 -1.59
CA ASN A 342 -3.21 16.98 -1.26
C ASN A 342 -2.88 16.85 0.23
N ILE A 343 -1.61 16.63 0.56
CA ILE A 343 -1.20 16.33 1.94
C ILE A 343 -1.37 17.52 2.90
N PRO A 344 -0.90 18.75 2.59
CA PRO A 344 -1.17 19.94 3.37
C PRO A 344 -2.66 20.13 3.71
N ASP A 345 -3.55 19.99 2.73
CA ASP A 345 -4.99 20.12 2.94
C ASP A 345 -5.52 19.02 3.89
N ALA A 346 -5.07 17.79 3.72
CA ALA A 346 -5.43 16.68 4.60
C ALA A 346 -4.94 16.90 6.04
N ALA A 347 -3.75 17.46 6.23
CA ALA A 347 -3.20 17.76 7.55
C ALA A 347 -4.02 18.82 8.28
N GLN A 348 -4.45 19.88 7.58
CA GLN A 348 -5.36 20.89 8.13
C GLN A 348 -6.70 20.27 8.54
N ASP A 349 -7.28 19.44 7.67
CA ASP A 349 -8.58 18.82 7.93
C ASP A 349 -8.53 17.86 9.13
N ILE A 350 -7.47 17.05 9.22
CA ILE A 350 -7.24 16.15 10.36
C ILE A 350 -7.02 16.93 11.65
N LEU A 351 -6.21 18.00 11.63
CA LEU A 351 -5.99 18.83 12.81
C LEU A 351 -7.29 19.46 13.31
N ARG A 352 -8.13 19.95 12.38
CA ARG A 352 -9.47 20.47 12.68
C ARG A 352 -10.34 19.40 13.36
N LEU A 353 -10.39 18.20 12.80
CA LEU A 353 -11.16 17.09 13.37
C LEU A 353 -10.69 16.70 14.78
N ILE A 354 -9.37 16.70 15.02
CA ILE A 354 -8.80 16.44 16.35
C ILE A 354 -9.24 17.52 17.35
N ARG A 355 -9.17 18.80 16.96
CA ARG A 355 -9.63 19.93 17.80
C ARG A 355 -11.12 19.81 18.11
N GLU A 356 -11.97 19.59 17.10
CA GLU A 356 -13.43 19.44 17.27
C GLU A 356 -13.83 18.28 18.19
N ALA A 357 -13.04 17.20 18.19
CA ALA A 357 -13.30 16.07 19.08
C ALA A 357 -12.98 16.37 20.55
N ARG A 358 -12.14 17.37 20.81
CA ARG A 358 -11.66 17.72 22.16
C ARG A 358 -12.39 18.88 22.81
N GLY A 359 -13.13 19.70 22.05
CA GLY A 359 -13.98 20.78 22.56
C GLY A 359 -13.59 22.13 22.01
#